data_AF-A0A928R069-F1
#
_entry.id   AF-A0A928R069-F1
#
_cell.length_a   1.000
_cell.length_b   1.000
_cell.length_c   1.000
_cell.angle_alpha   90.00
_cell.angle_beta   90.00
_cell.angle_gamma   90.00
#
_symmetry.space_group_name_H-M   'P 1'
#
loop_
_entity.id
_entity.type
_entity.pdbx_description
1 polymer ?
#
loop_
_entity_poly.entity_id
_entity_poly.type
_entity_poly.pdbx_seq_one_letter_code
_entity_poly.pdbx_strand_id
1 'polypeptide(L)'
;MEQASVYRKASVERISSPEQLNDYLRVTNLSVWIVLAAVVLLLVGTLIWASLTYIGSSVSGVAAVDDGVMTVRFDDPALEKNVEAGMSVTVGDTASPIISVGHGADGRLFAQAETALANGTYEATVQYKRTQIIRLLFN
;
A
#
# COMPACT_ATOMS: atom_id res chain seq x y z
N MET A 1 -48.49 -41.90 -68.97
CA MET A 1 -47.17 -41.59 -69.56
C MET A 1 -46.57 -40.48 -68.71
N GLU A 2 -45.27 -40.56 -68.42
CA GLU A 2 -44.40 -39.47 -67.91
C GLU A 2 -44.70 -38.90 -66.50
N GLN A 3 -43.78 -38.77 -65.54
CA GLN A 3 -42.31 -38.68 -65.57
C GLN A 3 -41.71 -39.34 -64.31
N ALA A 4 -40.73 -40.22 -64.51
CA ALA A 4 -39.75 -40.57 -63.50
C ALA A 4 -38.64 -39.51 -63.49
N SER A 5 -38.36 -38.90 -62.34
CA SER A 5 -37.02 -38.47 -61.90
C SER A 5 -37.16 -37.90 -60.48
N VAL A 6 -36.59 -38.51 -59.43
CA VAL A 6 -35.14 -38.63 -59.18
C VAL A 6 -34.41 -37.30 -59.39
N TYR A 7 -34.93 -36.22 -58.83
CA TYR A 7 -34.09 -35.08 -58.48
C TYR A 7 -34.47 -34.51 -57.11
N ARG A 8 -33.68 -34.94 -56.12
CA ARG A 8 -33.04 -34.01 -55.20
C ARG A 8 -34.00 -33.16 -54.35
N LYS A 9 -34.69 -33.83 -53.43
CA LYS A 9 -34.85 -33.28 -52.09
C LYS A 9 -34.08 -34.11 -51.07
N ALA A 10 -32.78 -34.24 -51.34
CA ALA A 10 -31.72 -34.26 -50.32
C ALA A 10 -31.67 -32.93 -49.53
N SER A 11 -32.85 -32.41 -49.17
CA SER A 11 -33.07 -31.14 -48.47
C SER A 11 -34.14 -31.31 -47.38
N VAL A 12 -34.69 -32.51 -47.21
CA VAL A 12 -35.57 -32.86 -46.09
C VAL A 12 -34.85 -33.86 -45.17
N GLU A 13 -33.52 -33.80 -45.13
CA GLU A 13 -32.70 -34.66 -44.24
C GLU A 13 -31.56 -33.89 -43.56
N ARG A 14 -31.65 -32.55 -43.58
CA ARG A 14 -30.72 -31.61 -42.96
C ARG A 14 -31.51 -30.30 -42.84
N ILE A 15 -32.17 -30.01 -41.74
CA ILE A 15 -31.57 -29.48 -40.53
C ILE A 15 -32.26 -30.19 -39.37
N SER A 16 -31.82 -31.42 -39.12
CA SER A 16 -31.83 -31.96 -37.78
C SER A 16 -31.16 -30.92 -36.88
N SER A 17 -31.92 -30.57 -35.85
CA SER A 17 -31.44 -30.14 -34.57
C SER A 17 -31.30 -28.64 -34.30
N PRO A 18 -32.32 -28.05 -33.64
CA PRO A 18 -32.17 -26.79 -32.90
C PRO A 18 -31.32 -26.98 -31.62
N GLU A 19 -30.24 -27.76 -31.67
CA GLU A 19 -29.47 -28.16 -30.47
C GLU A 19 -28.13 -27.45 -30.30
N GLN A 20 -27.80 -26.49 -31.17
CA GLN A 20 -26.55 -25.72 -31.05
C GLN A 20 -26.71 -24.20 -30.97
N LEU A 21 -27.95 -23.66 -31.02
CA LEU A 21 -28.16 -22.27 -30.64
C LEU A 21 -28.24 -22.08 -29.11
N ASN A 22 -28.64 -23.14 -28.39
CA ASN A 22 -28.65 -23.14 -26.93
C ASN A 22 -27.24 -23.34 -26.33
N ASP A 23 -26.28 -23.84 -27.11
CA ASP A 23 -24.91 -24.07 -26.63
C ASP A 23 -24.05 -22.79 -26.68
N TYR A 24 -24.48 -21.72 -27.36
CA TYR A 24 -23.76 -20.42 -27.29
C TYR A 24 -24.18 -19.59 -26.06
N LEU A 25 -25.38 -19.81 -25.52
CA LEU A 25 -25.74 -19.41 -24.15
C LEU A 25 -25.08 -20.29 -23.07
N ARG A 26 -24.34 -21.31 -23.50
CA ARG A 26 -23.39 -22.09 -22.69
C ARG A 26 -21.93 -21.73 -23.00
N VAL A 27 -21.69 -20.80 -23.92
CA VAL A 27 -20.38 -20.20 -24.27
C VAL A 27 -20.31 -18.75 -23.78
N THR A 28 -20.97 -18.50 -22.64
CA THR A 28 -20.43 -17.51 -21.71
C THR A 28 -20.36 -18.22 -20.38
N ASN A 29 -19.26 -18.92 -20.22
CA ASN A 29 -18.94 -19.77 -19.09
C ASN A 29 -19.13 -18.94 -17.80
N LEU A 30 -20.29 -19.09 -17.12
CA LEU A 30 -20.60 -18.38 -15.88
C LEU A 30 -19.46 -18.57 -14.88
N SER A 31 -18.82 -19.74 -14.91
CA SER A 31 -17.60 -20.06 -14.16
C SER A 31 -16.43 -19.14 -14.50
N VAL A 32 -16.23 -18.76 -15.77
CA VAL A 32 -15.18 -17.79 -16.17
C VAL A 32 -15.50 -16.41 -15.64
N TRP A 33 -16.76 -15.97 -15.64
CA TRP A 33 -17.15 -14.70 -15.02
C TRP A 33 -16.93 -14.68 -13.50
N ILE A 34 -17.22 -15.80 -12.82
CA ILE A 34 -16.96 -15.95 -11.38
C ILE A 34 -15.46 -15.92 -11.10
N VAL A 35 -14.64 -16.63 -11.89
CA VAL A 35 -13.18 -16.60 -11.76
C VAL A 35 -12.63 -15.21 -12.05
N LEU A 36 -13.13 -14.54 -13.10
CA LEU A 36 -12.71 -13.19 -13.46
C LEU A 36 -13.11 -12.18 -12.38
N ALA A 37 -14.31 -12.31 -11.81
CA ALA A 37 -14.74 -11.52 -10.66
C ALA A 37 -13.87 -11.77 -9.43
N ALA A 38 -13.50 -13.02 -9.14
CA ALA A 38 -12.60 -13.37 -8.04
C ALA A 38 -11.20 -12.76 -8.24
N VAL A 39 -10.67 -12.79 -9.47
CA VAL A 39 -9.38 -12.14 -9.80
C VAL A 39 -9.49 -10.62 -9.64
N VAL A 40 -10.55 -9.99 -10.16
CA VAL A 40 -10.77 -8.55 -10.00
C VAL A 40 -10.91 -8.18 -8.52
N LEU A 41 -11.63 -8.97 -7.73
CA LEU A 41 -11.81 -8.73 -6.30
C LEU A 41 -10.51 -8.92 -5.52
N LEU A 42 -9.68 -9.90 -5.88
CA LEU A 42 -8.32 -10.04 -5.34
C LEU A 42 -7.43 -8.86 -5.72
N LEU A 43 -7.48 -8.38 -6.98
CA LEU A 43 -6.70 -7.23 -7.42
C LEU A 43 -7.13 -5.96 -6.68
N VAL A 44 -8.43 -5.68 -6.60
CA VAL A 44 -8.97 -4.53 -5.87
C VAL A 44 -8.67 -4.66 -4.38
N GLY A 45 -8.85 -5.84 -3.80
CA GLY A 45 -8.54 -6.12 -2.39
C GLY A 45 -7.07 -5.91 -2.06
N THR A 46 -6.16 -6.41 -2.88
CA THR A 46 -4.71 -6.21 -2.71
C THR A 46 -4.28 -4.77 -2.98
N LEU A 47 -4.88 -4.08 -3.94
CA LEU A 47 -4.61 -2.65 -4.20
C LEU A 47 -5.07 -1.76 -3.05
N ILE A 48 -6.27 -2.02 -2.52
CA ILE A 48 -6.81 -1.33 -1.34
C ILE A 48 -5.95 -1.66 -0.13
N TRP A 49 -5.68 -2.94 0.13
CA TRP A 49 -4.85 -3.37 1.26
C TRP A 49 -3.43 -2.79 1.20
N ALA A 50 -2.81 -2.75 0.02
CA ALA A 50 -1.52 -2.10 -0.18
C ALA A 50 -1.60 -0.59 0.06
N SER A 51 -2.67 0.07 -0.39
CA SER A 51 -2.86 1.51 -0.17
C SER A 51 -3.13 1.86 1.30
N LEU A 52 -3.76 0.96 2.06
CA LEU A 52 -4.04 1.14 3.50
C LEU A 52 -2.93 0.61 4.42
N THR A 53 -2.01 -0.23 3.93
CA THR A 53 -0.90 -0.72 4.73
C THR A 53 0.21 0.34 4.76
N TYR A 54 0.32 1.01 5.91
CA TYR A 54 1.43 1.93 6.18
C TYR A 54 2.52 1.17 6.91
N ILE A 55 3.72 1.12 6.33
CA ILE A 55 4.92 0.71 7.08
C ILE A 55 5.48 1.98 7.71
N GLY A 56 5.18 2.18 8.99
CA GLY A 56 5.76 3.26 9.78
C GLY A 56 7.15 2.84 10.24
N SER A 57 8.19 3.51 9.77
CA SER A 57 9.52 3.40 10.36
C SER A 57 9.64 4.45 11.47
N SER A 58 9.91 3.99 12.68
CA SER A 58 10.15 4.85 13.83
C SER A 58 11.52 4.56 14.40
N VAL A 59 12.26 5.61 14.75
CA VAL A 59 13.50 5.50 15.52
C VAL A 59 13.23 5.97 16.94
N SER A 60 13.59 5.12 17.90
CA SER A 60 13.53 5.47 19.32
C SER A 60 14.84 6.10 19.75
N GLY A 61 14.75 6.97 20.75
CA GLY A 61 15.87 7.64 21.36
C GLY A 61 15.52 8.27 22.69
N VAL A 62 16.48 8.98 23.26
CA VAL A 62 16.34 9.70 24.52
C VAL A 62 16.30 11.19 24.23
N ALA A 63 15.22 11.86 24.66
CA ALA A 63 15.11 13.31 24.65
C ALA A 63 15.56 13.88 25.99
N ALA A 64 16.50 14.81 25.97
CA ALA A 64 16.83 15.67 27.10
C ALA A 64 16.25 17.06 26.84
N VAL A 65 15.42 17.55 27.74
CA VAL A 65 14.84 18.91 27.68
C VAL A 65 15.62 19.79 28.64
N ASP A 66 16.19 20.86 28.11
CA ASP A 66 16.89 21.90 28.86
C ASP A 66 16.45 23.28 28.35
N ASP A 67 15.92 24.10 29.25
CA ASP A 67 15.47 25.48 28.97
C ASP A 67 14.49 25.59 27.79
N GLY A 68 13.56 24.64 27.68
CA GLY A 68 12.57 24.58 26.58
C GLY A 68 13.11 24.07 25.25
N VAL A 69 14.39 23.69 25.19
CA VAL A 69 15.01 23.03 24.03
C VAL A 69 15.11 21.54 24.30
N MET A 70 14.43 20.76 23.47
CA MET A 70 14.50 19.30 23.48
C MET A 70 15.60 18.83 22.53
N THR A 71 16.60 18.15 23.07
CA THR A 71 17.66 17.48 22.30
C THR A 71 17.43 15.97 22.32
N VAL A 72 17.20 15.39 21.16
CA VAL A 72 16.93 13.97 20.97
C VAL A 72 18.19 13.27 20.49
N ARG A 73 18.61 12.23 21.23
CA ARG A 73 19.70 11.33 20.87
C ARG A 73 19.12 9.97 20.47
N PHE A 74 19.41 9.52 19.26
CA PHE A 74 18.92 8.25 18.74
C PHE A 74 19.73 7.07 19.28
N ASP A 75 19.06 5.93 19.47
CA ASP A 75 19.74 4.71 19.94
C ASP A 75 20.32 3.90 18.78
N ASP A 76 19.69 3.96 17.61
CA ASP A 76 20.15 3.25 16.40
C ASP A 76 20.86 4.21 15.40
N PRO A 77 22.20 4.12 15.27
CA PRO A 77 22.95 4.95 14.34
C PRO A 77 22.70 4.61 12.86
N ALA A 78 22.13 3.44 12.54
CA ALA A 78 21.76 3.13 11.17
C ALA A 78 20.50 3.88 10.72
N LEU A 79 19.64 4.26 11.68
CA LEU A 79 18.36 4.91 11.42
C LEU A 79 18.44 6.43 11.57
N GLU A 80 19.39 6.96 12.37
CA GLU A 80 19.59 8.39 12.61
C GLU A 80 19.82 9.18 11.31
N LYS A 81 20.43 8.56 10.28
CA LYS A 81 20.64 9.15 8.94
C LYS A 81 19.35 9.51 8.19
N ASN A 82 18.20 8.97 8.62
CA ASN A 82 16.92 9.27 8.00
C ASN A 82 16.17 10.39 8.74
N VAL A 83 16.75 10.97 9.79
CA VAL A 83 16.14 12.06 10.55
C VAL A 83 16.51 13.39 9.91
N GLU A 84 15.50 14.17 9.56
CA GLU A 84 15.65 15.50 8.94
C GLU A 84 14.85 16.55 9.70
N ALA A 85 15.25 17.81 9.56
CA ALA A 85 14.46 18.94 10.05
C ALA A 85 13.05 18.93 9.43
N GLY A 86 12.04 19.27 10.22
CA GLY A 86 10.63 19.21 9.85
C GLY A 86 9.93 17.88 10.17
N MET A 87 10.67 16.83 10.57
CA MET A 87 10.04 15.61 11.10
C MET A 87 9.44 15.86 12.49
N SER A 88 8.40 15.11 12.86
CA SER A 88 7.80 15.21 14.19
C SER A 88 8.43 14.20 15.14
N VAL A 89 8.91 14.70 16.28
CA VAL A 89 9.31 13.87 17.42
C VAL A 89 8.16 13.83 18.42
N THR A 90 7.84 12.64 18.90
CA THR A 90 6.83 12.43 19.94
C THR A 90 7.50 12.03 21.23
N VAL A 91 7.19 12.75 22.31
CA VAL A 91 7.61 12.47 23.68
C VAL A 91 6.36 12.37 24.55
N GLY A 92 6.06 11.16 25.05
CA GLY A 92 4.79 10.88 25.70
C GLY A 92 3.61 11.23 24.80
N ASP A 93 2.75 12.16 25.23
CA ASP A 93 1.60 12.67 24.46
C ASP A 93 1.92 13.93 23.63
N THR A 94 3.14 14.47 23.74
CA THR A 94 3.51 15.74 23.09
C THR A 94 4.29 15.47 21.81
N ALA A 95 3.75 15.92 20.67
CA ALA A 95 4.47 15.94 19.40
C ALA A 95 5.06 17.34 19.16
N SER A 96 6.36 17.40 18.86
CA SER A 96 7.08 18.63 18.54
C SER A 96 7.80 18.49 17.20
N PRO A 97 7.83 19.52 16.35
CA PRO A 97 8.60 19.48 15.11
C PRO A 97 10.10 19.62 15.42
N ILE A 98 10.92 18.82 14.73
CA ILE A 98 12.37 18.95 14.74
C ILE A 98 12.73 20.23 13.98
N ILE A 99 13.33 21.20 14.67
CA ILE A 99 13.75 22.48 14.11
C ILE A 99 15.10 22.37 13.41
N SER A 100 15.99 21.53 13.92
CA SER A 100 17.34 21.36 13.38
C SER A 100 17.88 19.97 13.71
N VAL A 101 18.82 19.51 12.87
CA VAL A 101 19.61 18.31 13.11
C VAL A 101 21.08 18.70 13.05
N GLY A 102 21.87 18.16 13.96
CA GLY A 102 23.30 18.45 14.11
C GLY A 102 24.08 17.20 14.46
N HIS A 103 25.42 17.32 14.46
CA HIS A 103 26.31 16.25 14.91
C HIS A 103 27.01 16.68 16.19
N GLY A 104 26.95 15.83 17.22
CA GLY A 104 27.63 16.05 18.48
C GLY A 104 29.14 15.92 18.36
N ALA A 105 29.87 16.26 19.42
CA ALA A 105 31.32 16.08 19.50
C ALA A 105 31.73 14.59 19.42
N ASP A 106 30.80 13.68 19.68
CA ASP A 106 30.91 12.23 19.54
C ASP A 106 30.64 11.74 18.10
N GLY A 107 30.34 12.65 17.17
CA GLY A 107 30.00 12.34 15.78
C GLY A 107 28.59 11.77 15.60
N ARG A 108 27.77 11.69 16.67
CA ARG A 108 26.40 11.16 16.60
C ARG A 108 25.43 12.24 16.20
N LEU A 109 24.38 11.86 15.46
CA LEU A 109 23.33 12.78 15.07
C LEU A 109 22.43 13.09 16.27
N PHE A 110 22.18 14.36 16.53
CA PHE A 110 21.16 14.83 17.46
C PHE A 110 20.15 15.70 16.74
N ALA A 111 18.89 15.61 17.16
CA ALA A 111 17.83 16.47 16.67
C ALA A 111 17.39 17.43 17.77
N GLN A 112 17.14 18.69 17.41
CA GLN A 112 16.58 19.67 18.34
C GLN A 112 15.14 19.98 17.96
N ALA A 113 14.31 20.14 18.97
CA ALA A 113 12.92 20.58 18.87
C ALA A 113 12.63 21.57 20.00
N GLU A 114 11.83 22.59 19.74
CA GLU A 114 11.30 23.44 20.81
C GLU A 114 10.16 22.70 21.51
N THR A 115 10.13 22.74 22.83
CA THR A 115 9.09 22.08 23.61
C THR A 115 8.70 22.88 24.84
N ALA A 116 7.45 22.76 25.25
CA ALA A 116 6.94 23.29 26.51
C ALA A 116 7.05 22.28 27.66
N LEU A 117 7.69 21.13 27.44
CA LEU A 117 7.96 20.14 28.47
C LEU A 117 8.90 20.71 29.54
N ALA A 118 8.72 20.27 30.78
CA ALA A 118 9.63 20.63 31.86
C ALA A 118 11.03 20.04 31.62
N ASN A 119 12.05 20.65 32.23
CA ASN A 119 13.42 20.15 32.13
C ASN A 119 13.49 18.73 32.70
N GLY A 120 14.09 17.82 31.93
CA GLY A 120 14.12 16.41 32.27
C GLY A 120 14.50 15.51 31.10
N THR A 121 14.67 14.23 31.40
CA THR A 121 14.98 13.20 30.42
C THR A 121 13.74 12.36 30.15
N TYR A 122 13.40 12.18 28.88
CA TYR A 122 12.21 11.48 28.42
C TYR A 122 12.57 10.49 27.31
N GLU A 123 11.76 9.45 27.16
CA GLU A 123 11.82 8.60 25.97
C GLU A 123 11.16 9.31 24.79
N ALA A 124 11.87 9.36 23.66
CA ALA A 124 11.45 10.01 22.45
C ALA A 124 11.34 9.02 21.31
N THR A 125 10.26 9.12 20.55
CA THR A 125 10.08 8.34 19.33
C THR A 125 9.92 9.30 18.16
N VAL A 126 10.81 9.21 17.18
CA VAL A 126 10.72 9.97 15.93
C VAL A 126 10.16 9.06 14.86
N GLN A 127 9.00 9.43 14.33
CA GLN A 127 8.42 8.73 13.18
C GLN A 127 9.00 9.34 11.91
N TYR A 128 9.92 8.65 11.24
CA TYR A 128 10.49 9.12 9.98
C TYR A 128 9.80 8.37 8.82
N LYS A 129 9.16 9.16 7.96
CA LYS A 129 8.60 8.74 6.66
C LYS A 129 7.38 7.80 6.74
N ARG A 130 6.20 8.38 6.55
CA ARG A 130 4.96 7.64 6.23
C ARG A 130 4.99 7.24 4.74
N THR A 131 5.58 6.10 4.40
CA THR A 131 5.57 5.62 3.00
C THR A 131 4.28 4.84 2.75
N GLN A 132 3.42 5.37 1.88
CA GLN A 132 2.32 4.59 1.30
C GLN A 132 2.90 3.65 0.24
N ILE A 133 2.54 2.36 0.28
CA ILE A 133 3.07 1.35 -0.66
C ILE A 133 2.88 1.78 -2.12
N ILE A 134 1.78 2.50 -2.43
CA ILE A 134 1.52 2.96 -3.79
C ILE A 134 2.57 3.94 -4.33
N ARG A 135 3.24 4.73 -3.48
CA ARG A 135 4.32 5.62 -3.93
C ARG A 135 5.60 4.87 -4.30
N LEU A 136 5.83 3.65 -3.81
CA LEU A 136 6.97 2.81 -4.19
C LEU A 136 6.83 2.22 -5.60
N LEU A 137 5.61 2.14 -6.14
CA LEU A 137 5.33 1.61 -7.48
C LEU A 137 5.42 2.67 -8.58
N PHE A 138 5.44 3.95 -8.24
CA PHE A 138 5.43 5.08 -9.18
C PHE A 138 6.61 6.04 -9.01
N ASN A 139 7.70 5.60 -8.35
CA ASN A 139 8.90 6.40 -8.11
C ASN A 139 10.15 5.71 -8.64
#